data_AF-A0A2J9VJC8-F1
#
_entry.id   AF-A0A2J9VJC8-F1
#
_cell.length_a   1.000
_cell.length_b   1.000
_cell.length_c   1.000
_cell.angle_alpha   90.00
_cell.angle_beta   90.00
_cell.angle_gamma   90.00
#
_symmetry.space_group_name_H-M   'P 1'
#
loop_
_entity.id
_entity.type
_entity.pdbx_description
1 polymer ?
#
loop_
_entity_poly.entity_id
_entity_poly.type
_entity_poly.pdbx_seq_one_letter_code
_entity_poly.pdbx_strand_id
1 'polypeptide(L)'
;MIFTRGSKAAIWLGAICLLHLVFMLVFRVSVYAEMYIAPDAPYGVSDIIELFLYMIFLLLLSVSIFLSIFLLIRGSSQSKKSGFLLVLFCITLYQVQGPLHQYAAKLGG
;
A
#
# COMPACT_ATOMS: atom_id res chain seq x y z
N MET A 1 -0.52 26.78 7.99
CA MET A 1 -1.50 26.42 6.94
C MET A 1 -2.54 25.50 7.58
N ILE A 2 -3.83 25.87 7.63
CA ILE A 2 -4.87 25.07 8.30
C ILE A 2 -5.45 24.10 7.26
N PHE A 3 -5.21 22.79 7.43
CA PHE A 3 -5.74 21.75 6.53
C PHE A 3 -7.20 21.43 6.85
N THR A 4 -8.02 21.26 5.81
CA THR A 4 -9.39 20.73 5.95
C THR A 4 -9.36 19.30 6.48
N ARG A 5 -10.45 18.86 7.12
CA ARG A 5 -10.59 17.47 7.60
C ARG A 5 -10.38 16.45 6.47
N GLY A 6 -10.93 16.72 5.28
CA GLY A 6 -10.74 15.87 4.10
C GLY A 6 -9.28 15.79 3.63
N SER A 7 -8.55 16.91 3.65
CA SER A 7 -7.12 16.92 3.30
C SER A 7 -6.29 16.12 4.31
N LYS A 8 -6.58 16.25 5.62
CA LYS A 8 -5.93 15.45 6.66
C LYS A 8 -6.18 13.95 6.46
N ALA A 9 -7.43 13.56 6.18
CA ALA A 9 -7.78 12.17 5.92
C ALA A 9 -7.04 11.60 4.70
N ALA A 10 -6.93 12.37 3.61
CA ALA A 10 -6.18 11.98 2.43
C ALA A 10 -4.68 11.77 2.73
N ILE A 11 -4.07 12.67 3.50
CA ILE A 11 -2.66 12.55 3.91
C ILE A 11 -2.44 11.29 4.77
N TRP A 12 -3.31 11.06 5.76
CA TRP A 12 -3.22 9.89 6.63
C TRP A 12 -3.38 8.58 5.87
N LEU A 13 -4.37 8.48 4.97
CA LEU A 13 -4.55 7.28 4.15
C LEU A 13 -3.36 7.05 3.22
N GLY A 14 -2.84 8.11 2.58
CA GLY A 14 -1.62 8.01 1.77
C GLY A 14 -0.43 7.51 2.59
N ALA A 15 -0.21 8.06 3.78
CA ALA A 15 0.85 7.62 4.67
C ALA A 15 0.71 6.15 5.09
N ILE A 16 -0.52 5.71 5.44
CA ILE A 16 -0.79 4.30 5.79
C ILE A 16 -0.52 3.38 4.59
N CYS A 17 -0.95 3.73 3.38
CA CYS A 17 -0.67 2.94 2.18
C CYS A 17 0.84 2.80 1.94
N LEU A 18 1.59 3.89 2.08
CA LEU A 18 3.04 3.90 1.91
C LEU A 18 3.73 3.05 2.98
N LEU A 19 3.38 3.24 4.25
CA LEU A 19 3.94 2.47 5.36
C LEU A 19 3.66 0.98 5.21
N HIS A 20 2.45 0.61 4.77
CA HIS A 20 2.09 -0.78 4.51
C HIS A 20 2.90 -1.37 3.35
N LEU A 21 3.13 -0.61 2.27
CA LEU A 21 4.03 -1.04 1.19
C LEU A 21 5.46 -1.25 1.70
N VAL A 22 6.00 -0.32 2.49
CA VAL A 22 7.34 -0.48 3.09
C VAL A 22 7.40 -1.71 3.98
N PHE A 23 6.37 -1.94 4.80
CA PHE A 23 6.27 -3.13 5.64
C PHE A 23 6.28 -4.42 4.81
N MET A 24 5.54 -4.48 3.70
CA MET A 24 5.57 -5.61 2.77
C MET A 24 6.97 -5.88 2.22
N LEU A 25 7.70 -4.82 1.83
CA LEU A 25 9.05 -4.95 1.30
C LEU A 25 10.03 -5.44 2.37
N VAL A 26 9.94 -4.93 3.60
CA VAL A 26 10.75 -5.37 4.73
C VAL A 26 10.45 -6.84 5.06
N PHE A 27 9.17 -7.22 5.10
CA PHE A 27 8.78 -8.63 5.29
C PHE A 27 9.42 -9.52 4.22
N ARG A 28 9.36 -9.10 2.95
CA ARG A 28 9.97 -9.87 1.84
C ARG A 28 11.49 -10.00 1.97
N VAL A 29 12.19 -8.93 2.34
CA VAL A 29 13.66 -8.97 2.45
C VAL A 29 14.14 -9.74 3.68
N SER A 30 13.46 -9.59 4.82
CA SER A 30 14.03 -9.99 6.12
C SER A 30 13.33 -11.17 6.79
N VAL A 31 12.06 -11.42 6.50
CA VAL A 31 11.25 -12.43 7.23
C VAL A 31 10.88 -13.61 6.35
N TYR A 32 10.59 -13.35 5.07
CA TYR A 32 10.07 -14.35 4.14
C TYR A 32 10.97 -15.59 4.04
N ALA A 33 12.30 -15.41 3.88
CA ALA A 33 13.26 -16.50 3.72
C ALA A 33 13.58 -17.26 5.02
N GLU A 34 13.40 -16.63 6.19
CA GLU A 34 13.64 -17.28 7.48
C GLU A 34 12.46 -18.13 7.95
N MET A 35 11.29 -17.98 7.33
CA MET A 35 10.12 -18.79 7.67
C MET A 35 10.24 -20.20 7.12
N TYR A 36 10.05 -21.17 8.01
CA TYR A 36 10.10 -22.59 7.70
C TYR A 36 9.08 -22.99 6.62
N ILE A 37 9.57 -23.73 5.62
CA ILE A 37 8.76 -24.43 4.63
C ILE A 37 8.85 -25.92 4.97
N ALA A 38 7.70 -26.56 5.18
CA ALA A 38 7.68 -27.99 5.45
C ALA A 38 8.20 -28.77 4.22
N PRO A 39 8.96 -29.87 4.41
CA PRO A 39 9.33 -30.73 3.31
C PRO A 39 8.06 -31.20 2.59
N ASP A 40 8.09 -31.14 1.25
CA ASP A 40 7.00 -31.47 0.32
C ASP A 40 5.80 -30.50 0.30
N ALA A 41 5.83 -29.39 1.05
CA ALA A 41 4.79 -28.35 0.94
C ALA A 41 5.02 -27.46 -0.30
N PRO A 42 4.00 -27.26 -1.15
CA PRO A 42 4.13 -26.40 -2.34
C PRO A 42 4.21 -24.90 -2.00
N TYR A 43 3.77 -24.51 -0.79
CA TYR A 43 3.77 -23.14 -0.30
C TYR A 43 4.13 -23.11 1.18
N GLY A 44 4.89 -22.10 1.59
CA GLY A 44 5.20 -21.78 2.97
C GLY A 44 4.14 -20.91 3.64
N VAL A 45 4.25 -20.76 4.96
CA VAL A 45 3.42 -19.81 5.72
C VAL A 45 3.71 -18.37 5.26
N SER A 46 4.94 -18.08 4.86
CA SER A 46 5.36 -16.78 4.34
C SER A 46 4.62 -16.37 3.07
N ASP A 47 4.32 -17.31 2.16
CA ASP A 47 3.51 -17.07 0.95
C ASP A 47 2.08 -16.61 1.29
N ILE A 48 1.47 -17.27 2.27
CA ILE A 48 0.12 -16.96 2.73
C ILE A 48 0.11 -15.56 3.35
N ILE A 49 1.09 -15.25 4.21
CA ILE A 49 1.22 -13.93 4.83
C ILE A 49 1.40 -12.86 3.75
N GLU A 50 2.30 -13.09 2.80
CA GLU A 50 2.56 -12.15 1.69
C GLU A 50 1.31 -11.86 0.87
N LEU A 51 0.51 -12.89 0.56
CA LEU A 51 -0.78 -12.75 -0.10
C LEU A 51 -1.73 -11.88 0.73
N PHE A 52 -1.87 -12.14 2.03
CA PHE A 52 -2.72 -11.33 2.91
C PHE A 52 -2.26 -9.88 2.98
N LEU A 53 -0.96 -9.63 3.05
CA LEU A 53 -0.41 -8.28 3.05
C LEU A 53 -0.73 -7.55 1.75
N TYR A 54 -0.63 -8.24 0.61
CA TYR A 54 -1.01 -7.66 -0.69
C TYR A 54 -2.53 -7.39 -0.79
N MET A 55 -3.37 -8.28 -0.26
CA MET A 55 -4.83 -8.03 -0.20
C MET A 55 -5.16 -6.81 0.66
N ILE A 56 -4.50 -6.65 1.81
CA ILE A 56 -4.67 -5.46 2.66
C ILE A 56 -4.21 -4.20 1.91
N PHE A 57 -3.11 -4.27 1.17
CA PHE A 57 -2.63 -3.16 0.35
C PHE A 57 -3.67 -2.74 -0.69
N LEU A 58 -4.25 -3.69 -1.44
CA LEU A 58 -5.31 -3.41 -2.41
C LEU A 58 -6.58 -2.83 -1.77
N LEU A 59 -6.94 -3.32 -0.58
CA LEU A 59 -8.07 -2.78 0.19
C LEU A 59 -7.82 -1.31 0.58
N LEU A 60 -6.63 -1.00 1.09
CA LEU A 60 -6.23 0.37 1.46
C LEU A 60 -6.23 1.32 0.26
N LEU A 61 -5.71 0.87 -0.90
CA LEU A 61 -5.77 1.63 -2.14
C LEU A 61 -7.21 1.88 -2.57
N SER A 62 -8.07 0.86 -2.51
CA SER A 62 -9.48 0.97 -2.88
C SER A 62 -10.21 1.99 -2.01
N VAL A 63 -10.03 1.91 -0.68
CA VAL A 63 -10.60 2.90 0.27
C VAL A 63 -10.09 4.31 -0.01
N SER A 64 -8.80 4.45 -0.34
CA SER A 64 -8.20 5.74 -0.69
C SER A 64 -8.77 6.32 -1.99
N ILE A 65 -9.05 5.48 -2.99
CA ILE A 65 -9.71 5.88 -4.23
C ILE A 65 -11.15 6.34 -3.95
N PHE A 66 -11.92 5.60 -3.16
CA PHE A 66 -13.28 6.01 -2.78
C PHE A 66 -13.29 7.34 -2.02
N LEU A 67 -12.37 7.53 -1.06
CA LEU A 67 -12.24 8.82 -0.38
C LEU A 67 -11.90 9.92 -1.38
N SER A 68 -10.98 9.67 -2.30
CA SER A 68 -10.60 10.66 -3.30
C SER A 68 -11.78 11.08 -4.18
N ILE A 69 -12.55 10.13 -4.70
CA ILE A 69 -13.77 10.41 -5.48
C ILE A 69 -14.73 11.27 -4.65
N PHE A 70 -14.94 10.92 -3.38
CA PHE A 70 -15.78 11.71 -2.49
C PHE A 70 -15.27 13.15 -2.32
N LEU A 71 -13.96 13.34 -2.13
CA LEU A 71 -13.34 14.67 -2.01
C LEU A 71 -13.41 15.47 -3.31
N LEU A 72 -13.32 14.83 -4.47
CA LEU A 72 -13.42 15.49 -5.78
C LEU A 72 -14.84 15.99 -6.05
N ILE A 73 -15.85 15.23 -5.66
CA ILE A 73 -17.27 15.59 -5.88
C ILE A 73 -17.73 16.63 -4.85
N ARG A 74 -17.51 16.39 -3.55
CA ARG A 74 -18.10 17.17 -2.45
C ARG A 74 -17.11 18.04 -1.66
N GLY A 75 -15.82 17.93 -1.92
CA GLY A 75 -14.80 18.66 -1.18
C GLY A 75 -14.71 20.14 -1.55
N SER A 76 -14.18 20.95 -0.62
CA SER A 76 -13.74 22.32 -0.94
C SER A 76 -12.57 22.30 -1.94
N SER A 77 -12.23 23.44 -2.55
CA SER A 77 -11.14 23.53 -3.54
C SER A 77 -9.81 22.94 -3.05
N GLN A 78 -9.49 23.07 -1.76
CA GLN A 78 -8.31 22.44 -1.15
C GLN A 78 -8.43 20.91 -1.05
N SER A 79 -9.60 20.42 -0.63
CA SER A 79 -9.88 18.98 -0.53
C SER A 79 -9.87 18.31 -1.91
N LYS A 80 -10.36 18.97 -2.96
CA LYS A 80 -10.32 18.47 -4.34
C LYS A 80 -8.89 18.25 -4.83
N LYS A 81 -8.00 19.23 -4.58
CA LYS A 81 -6.56 19.09 -4.89
C LYS A 81 -5.95 17.89 -4.14
N SER A 82 -6.28 17.74 -2.86
CA SER A 82 -5.81 16.61 -2.05
C SER A 82 -6.33 15.26 -2.57
N GLY A 83 -7.60 15.19 -2.99
CA GLY A 83 -8.16 14.00 -3.64
C GLY A 83 -7.42 13.66 -4.93
N PHE A 84 -7.21 14.63 -5.81
CA PHE A 84 -6.45 14.40 -7.05
C PHE A 84 -5.04 13.86 -6.78
N LEU A 85 -4.31 14.47 -5.83
CA LEU A 85 -2.99 13.99 -5.41
C LEU A 85 -3.05 12.58 -4.83
N LEU A 86 -4.09 12.25 -4.05
CA LEU A 86 -4.26 10.92 -3.50
C LEU A 86 -4.45 9.86 -4.59
N VAL A 87 -5.22 10.15 -5.66
CA VAL A 87 -5.35 9.21 -6.79
C VAL A 87 -4.00 8.98 -7.47
N LEU A 88 -3.29 10.05 -7.81
CA LEU A 88 -1.98 9.95 -8.45
C LEU A 88 -1.01 9.16 -7.58
N PHE A 89 -1.04 9.39 -6.27
CA PHE A 89 -0.22 8.67 -5.32
C PHE A 89 -0.59 7.17 -5.27
N CYS A 90 -1.88 6.82 -5.20
CA CYS A 90 -2.33 5.43 -5.23
C CYS A 90 -1.91 4.70 -6.52
N ILE A 91 -2.05 5.34 -7.68
CA ILE A 91 -1.61 4.80 -8.97
C ILE A 91 -0.10 4.57 -8.94
N THR A 92 0.66 5.55 -8.45
CA THR A 92 2.12 5.46 -8.36
C THR A 92 2.53 4.27 -7.47
N LEU A 93 1.95 4.16 -6.27
CA LEU A 93 2.20 3.04 -5.36
C LEU A 93 1.90 1.68 -6.00
N TYR A 94 0.77 1.56 -6.70
CA TYR A 94 0.41 0.33 -7.40
C TYR A 94 1.43 -0.05 -8.49
N GLN A 95 1.88 0.92 -9.28
CA GLN A 95 2.85 0.68 -10.36
C GLN A 95 4.24 0.33 -9.84
N VAL A 96 4.70 0.97 -8.76
CA VAL A 96 6.05 0.70 -8.21
C VAL A 96 6.09 -0.55 -7.33
N GLN A 97 4.95 -1.00 -6.79
CA GLN A 97 4.91 -2.16 -5.90
C GLN A 97 5.51 -3.41 -6.55
N GLY A 98 5.13 -3.73 -7.80
CA GLY A 98 5.64 -4.92 -8.50
C GLY A 98 7.17 -4.92 -8.66
N PRO A 99 7.76 -3.88 -9.29
CA PRO A 99 9.21 -3.76 -9.42
C PRO A 99 9.96 -3.75 -8.08
N LEU A 100 9.46 -3.02 -7.08
CA LEU A 100 10.08 -2.97 -5.75
C LEU A 100 10.02 -4.33 -5.05
N HIS A 101 8.92 -5.05 -5.22
CA HIS A 101 8.75 -6.38 -4.65
C HIS A 101 9.71 -7.41 -5.27
N GLN A 102 9.89 -7.38 -6.59
CA GLN A 102 10.89 -8.20 -7.27
C GLN A 102 12.32 -7.86 -6.82
N TYR A 103 12.61 -6.58 -6.63
CA TYR A 103 13.90 -6.14 -6.11
C TYR A 103 14.12 -6.61 -4.66
N ALA A 104 13.10 -6.50 -3.81
CA ALA A 104 13.11 -7.03 -2.44
C ALA A 104 13.35 -8.54 -2.41
N ALA A 105 12.69 -9.30 -3.29
CA ALA A 105 12.89 -10.75 -3.39
C ALA A 105 14.34 -11.10 -3.74
N LYS A 106 14.99 -10.36 -4.66
CA LYS A 106 16.40 -10.57 -5.00
C LYS A 106 17.36 -10.26 -3.86
N LEU A 107 17.01 -9.33 -2.97
CA LEU A 107 17.82 -8.98 -1.81
C LEU A 107 17.63 -9.95 -0.63
N GLY A 108 16.44 -10.51 -0.49
CA GLY A 108 16.07 -11.39 0.63
C GLY A 108 16.53 -12.84 0.50
N GLY A 109 17.05 -13.25 -0.67
CA GLY A 109 17.44 -14.63 -0.96
C GLY A 109 16.38 -15.38 -1.74
#